data_AF-A0A6N0I1R8-F1
#
_entry.id   AF-A0A6N0I1R8-F1
#
_cell.length_a   1.000
_cell.length_b   1.000
_cell.length_c   1.000
_cell.angle_alpha   90.00
_cell.angle_beta   90.00
_cell.angle_gamma   90.00
#
_symmetry.space_group_name_H-M   'P 1'
#
loop_
_entity.id
_entity.type
_entity.pdbx_description
1 polymer ?
#
loop_
_entity_poly.entity_id
_entity_poly.type
_entity_poly.pdbx_seq_one_letter_code
_entity_poly.pdbx_strand_id
1 'polypeptide(L)'
;MEEKFNNEQEERQFRQFQEYQKQQEEEKKKKRKKGWLWGCGGCLVLLILLIIGLTSCTGAFVNEVDKQMNDGNSEVKEDKNASKEQTAALNSAKNYADGMHMSKNAIYEQLTSSAGDQFSEEDAQYAVDHLKADYKKNALESAKSYQEDMNMSKDAIYDQLISNSGDKFTEEEAQYAVDHLDE
;
A
#
# COMPACT_ATOMS: atom_id res chain seq x y z
N MET A 1 15.37 26.99 32.06
CA MET A 1 14.91 27.96 31.04
C MET A 1 14.79 27.30 29.67
N GLU A 2 15.56 26.24 29.39
CA GLU A 2 15.50 25.43 28.16
C GLU A 2 14.23 24.57 28.02
N GLU A 3 13.69 24.02 29.10
CA GLU A 3 12.44 23.22 29.05
C GLU A 3 11.23 24.00 28.51
N LYS A 4 11.13 25.30 28.84
CA LYS A 4 10.06 26.16 28.33
C LYS A 4 10.23 26.51 26.85
N PHE A 5 11.47 26.55 26.37
CA PHE A 5 11.77 26.86 24.98
C PHE A 5 11.43 25.69 24.05
N ASN A 6 11.67 24.45 24.47
CA ASN A 6 11.33 23.25 23.70
C ASN A 6 9.81 23.06 23.58
N ASN A 7 9.07 23.25 24.67
CA ASN A 7 7.60 23.15 24.65
C ASN A 7 6.97 24.21 23.73
N GLU A 8 7.52 25.43 23.69
CA GLU A 8 7.05 26.46 22.76
C GLU A 8 7.36 26.15 21.28
N GLN A 9 8.48 25.47 20.99
CA GLN A 9 8.78 25.03 19.62
C GLN A 9 7.85 23.90 19.19
N GLU A 10 7.60 22.93 20.06
CA GLU A 10 6.66 21.83 19.81
C GLU A 10 5.23 22.34 19.63
N GLU A 11 4.79 23.30 20.44
CA GLU A 11 3.50 23.96 20.25
C GLU A 11 3.40 24.70 18.91
N ARG A 12 4.48 25.34 18.45
CA ARG A 12 4.51 26.00 17.14
C ARG A 12 4.43 24.99 16.00
N GLN A 13 5.17 23.89 16.09
CA GLN A 13 5.12 22.81 15.10
C GLN A 13 3.75 22.14 15.07
N PHE A 14 3.15 21.88 16.24
CA PHE A 14 1.81 21.31 16.35
C PHE A 14 0.75 22.26 15.78
N ARG A 15 0.85 23.57 16.02
CA ARG A 15 -0.06 24.57 15.42
C ARG A 15 0.09 24.62 13.89
N GLN A 16 1.31 24.59 13.37
CA GLN A 16 1.53 24.54 11.92
C GLN A 16 0.93 23.28 11.30
N PHE A 17 1.06 22.13 11.98
CA PHE A 17 0.44 20.88 11.55
C PHE A 17 -1.09 20.95 11.57
N GLN A 18 -1.69 21.52 12.61
CA GLN A 18 -3.14 21.73 12.70
C GLN A 18 -3.65 22.67 11.59
N GLU A 19 -2.91 23.74 11.27
CA GLU A 19 -3.24 24.64 10.17
C GLU A 19 -3.13 23.95 8.80
N TYR A 20 -2.11 23.12 8.60
CA TYR A 20 -1.95 22.30 7.41
C TYR A 20 -3.14 21.34 7.21
N GLN A 21 -3.57 20.64 8.27
CA GLN A 21 -4.75 19.77 8.23
C GLN A 21 -6.02 20.54 7.85
N LYS A 22 -6.20 21.74 8.42
CA LYS A 22 -7.33 22.62 8.09
C LYS A 22 -7.30 23.08 6.64
N GLN A 23 -6.13 23.44 6.11
CA GLN A 23 -5.96 23.80 4.69
C GLN A 23 -6.30 22.64 3.76
N GLN A 24 -5.88 21.41 4.10
CA GLN A 24 -6.25 20.21 3.33
C GLN A 24 -7.75 19.95 3.35
N GLU A 25 -8.42 20.15 4.48
CA GLU A 25 -9.88 20.01 4.57
C GLU A 25 -10.62 21.09 3.77
N GLU A 26 -10.13 22.33 3.77
CA GLU A 26 -10.69 23.43 2.95
C GLU A 26 -10.46 23.21 1.46
N GLU A 27 -9.29 22.72 1.05
CA GLU A 27 -8.98 22.28 -0.31
C GLU A 27 -9.92 21.17 -0.77
N LYS A 28 -10.14 20.14 0.06
CA LYS A 28 -11.11 19.07 -0.20
C LYS A 28 -12.53 19.63 -0.33
N LYS A 29 -12.95 20.55 0.54
CA LYS A 29 -14.27 21.22 0.45
C LYS A 29 -14.41 22.07 -0.82
N LYS A 30 -13.35 22.76 -1.25
CA LYS A 30 -13.33 23.51 -2.53
C LYS A 30 -13.39 22.58 -3.75
N LYS A 31 -12.70 21.44 -3.71
CA LYS A 31 -12.76 20.40 -4.77
C LYS A 31 -14.15 19.75 -4.84
N ARG A 32 -14.78 19.46 -3.70
CA ARG A 32 -16.17 18.96 -3.63
C ARG A 32 -17.19 19.98 -4.17
N LYS A 33 -16.94 21.28 -4.00
CA LYS A 33 -17.76 22.35 -4.60
C LYS A 33 -17.50 22.59 -6.09
N LYS A 34 -16.40 22.09 -6.65
CA LYS A 34 -16.04 22.20 -8.08
C LYS A 34 -16.35 20.95 -8.91
N GLY A 35 -17.00 19.94 -8.34
CA GLY A 35 -17.37 18.70 -9.02
C GLY A 35 -18.75 18.72 -9.68
N TRP A 36 -18.97 19.57 -10.68
CA TRP A 36 -20.06 19.40 -11.67
C TRP A 36 -19.72 20.19 -12.94
N LEU A 37 -18.85 19.63 -13.80
CA LEU A 37 -18.91 19.68 -15.27
C LEU A 37 -17.61 19.14 -15.86
N TRP A 38 -17.75 18.06 -16.64
CA TRP A 38 -16.87 17.55 -17.71
C TRP A 38 -15.59 16.81 -17.32
N GLY A 39 -15.54 15.52 -17.68
CA GLY A 39 -14.27 14.79 -17.74
C GLY A 39 -14.33 13.26 -17.74
N CYS A 40 -15.36 12.61 -18.31
CA CYS A 40 -15.37 11.14 -18.48
C CYS A 40 -16.53 10.74 -19.41
N GLY A 41 -16.27 10.50 -20.71
CA GLY A 41 -17.31 10.00 -21.60
C GLY A 41 -16.95 9.84 -23.08
N GLY A 42 -15.81 10.38 -23.53
CA GLY A 42 -15.36 10.26 -24.92
C GLY A 42 -14.31 9.18 -25.18
N CYS A 43 -13.42 8.90 -24.22
CA CYS A 43 -12.30 7.96 -24.43
C CYS A 43 -12.62 6.50 -24.11
N LEU A 44 -13.64 6.21 -23.30
CA LEU A 44 -14.01 4.82 -22.97
C LEU A 44 -14.92 4.17 -24.03
N VAL A 45 -15.71 4.96 -24.76
CA VAL A 45 -16.60 4.47 -25.82
C VAL A 45 -15.83 4.12 -27.10
N LEU A 46 -14.76 4.86 -27.41
CA LEU A 46 -13.89 4.61 -28.58
C LEU A 46 -13.09 3.31 -28.46
N LEU A 47 -12.76 2.86 -27.24
CA LEU A 47 -12.04 1.60 -27.02
C LEU A 47 -12.96 0.37 -27.09
N ILE A 48 -14.24 0.50 -26.75
CA ILE A 48 -15.21 -0.60 -26.80
C ILE A 48 -15.61 -0.93 -28.24
N LEU A 49 -15.69 0.07 -29.13
CA LEU A 49 -16.09 -0.12 -30.52
C LEU A 49 -15.02 -0.78 -31.41
N LEU A 50 -13.76 -0.86 -30.97
CA LEU A 50 -12.68 -1.55 -31.69
C LEU A 50 -12.63 -3.07 -31.41
N ILE A 51 -13.29 -3.56 -30.36
CA ILE A 51 -13.30 -4.98 -29.98
C ILE A 51 -14.40 -5.78 -30.72
N ILE A 52 -15.45 -5.12 -31.22
CA ILE A 52 -16.61 -5.80 -31.84
C ILE A 52 -16.41 -6.04 -33.36
N GLY A 53 -15.27 -5.63 -33.94
CA GLY A 53 -15.07 -5.61 -35.39
C GLY A 53 -14.42 -6.83 -36.06
N LEU A 54 -13.95 -7.87 -35.33
CA LEU A 54 -13.08 -8.89 -35.95
C LEU A 54 -13.23 -10.34 -35.45
N THR A 55 -14.43 -10.87 -35.19
CA THR A 55 -14.58 -12.33 -35.09
C THR A 55 -15.96 -12.84 -35.49
N SER A 56 -16.27 -12.72 -36.78
CA SER A 56 -17.17 -13.66 -37.44
C SER A 56 -16.34 -14.81 -38.02
N CYS A 57 -16.86 -16.03 -37.86
CA CYS A 57 -16.35 -17.30 -38.41
C CYS A 57 -15.16 -17.95 -37.69
N THR A 58 -15.42 -18.75 -36.66
CA THR A 58 -15.32 -20.23 -36.73
C THR A 58 -15.74 -20.87 -35.41
N GLY A 59 -16.65 -21.83 -35.49
CA GLY A 59 -17.05 -22.67 -34.36
C GLY A 59 -16.15 -23.91 -34.23
N ALA A 60 -16.14 -24.46 -33.01
CA ALA A 60 -15.64 -25.77 -32.60
C ALA A 60 -14.11 -25.95 -32.49
N PHE A 61 -13.52 -25.56 -31.35
CA PHE A 61 -12.75 -26.44 -30.44
C PHE A 61 -12.23 -25.62 -29.24
N VAL A 62 -12.73 -25.88 -28.02
CA VAL A 62 -11.97 -25.87 -26.76
C VAL A 62 -12.91 -26.40 -25.67
N ASN A 63 -13.06 -27.72 -25.67
CA ASN A 63 -13.16 -28.44 -24.42
C ASN A 63 -11.70 -28.64 -23.95
N GLU A 64 -11.46 -28.62 -22.63
CA GLU A 64 -10.21 -29.09 -21.99
C GLU A 64 -9.02 -28.10 -21.92
N VAL A 65 -9.11 -27.07 -21.08
CA VAL A 65 -7.93 -26.53 -20.37
C VAL A 65 -8.31 -26.29 -18.91
N ASP A 66 -8.58 -27.37 -18.18
CA ASP A 66 -8.51 -27.41 -16.73
C ASP A 66 -7.26 -28.23 -16.36
N LYS A 67 -6.11 -27.54 -16.36
CA LYS A 67 -4.89 -27.95 -15.66
C LYS A 67 -3.80 -26.92 -15.92
N GLN A 68 -3.50 -26.17 -14.86
CA GLN A 68 -2.16 -25.73 -14.42
C GLN A 68 -2.20 -24.30 -13.89
N MET A 69 -2.62 -24.18 -12.63
CA MET A 69 -1.99 -23.25 -11.70
C MET A 69 -1.81 -23.97 -10.36
N ASN A 70 -0.75 -24.76 -10.29
CA ASN A 70 -0.14 -25.17 -9.04
C ASN A 70 1.36 -25.25 -9.28
N ASP A 71 2.05 -24.12 -9.10
CA ASP A 71 3.36 -24.16 -8.47
C ASP A 71 3.67 -22.81 -7.82
N GLY A 72 3.79 -22.83 -6.50
CA GLY A 72 3.81 -21.66 -5.63
C GLY A 72 3.28 -21.99 -4.23
N ASN A 73 3.72 -23.12 -3.68
CA ASN A 73 3.41 -23.56 -2.32
C ASN A 73 3.98 -22.58 -1.29
N SER A 74 3.18 -21.57 -0.92
CA SER A 74 3.24 -20.95 0.39
C SER A 74 1.99 -21.40 1.14
N GLU A 75 2.20 -22.37 2.02
CA GLU A 75 1.19 -23.03 2.83
C GLU A 75 0.52 -22.00 3.77
N VAL A 76 -0.56 -21.40 3.27
CA VAL A 76 -1.58 -20.77 4.10
C VAL A 76 -2.23 -21.92 4.86
N LYS A 77 -1.96 -22.01 6.17
CA LYS A 77 -2.82 -22.79 7.04
C LYS A 77 -4.14 -22.04 7.06
N GLU A 78 -5.07 -22.47 6.21
CA GLU A 78 -6.45 -22.04 6.23
C GLU A 78 -6.99 -22.41 7.62
N ASP A 79 -6.99 -21.43 8.52
CA ASP A 79 -7.62 -21.60 9.81
C ASP A 79 -9.11 -21.71 9.52
N LYS A 80 -9.71 -22.86 9.81
CA LYS A 80 -11.13 -23.17 9.48
C LYS A 80 -12.12 -22.30 10.27
N ASN A 81 -11.63 -21.28 10.95
CA ASN A 81 -12.34 -20.34 11.80
C ASN A 81 -12.30 -18.90 11.25
N ALA A 82 -11.61 -18.64 10.13
CA ALA A 82 -11.53 -17.30 9.55
C ALA A 82 -12.85 -16.90 8.86
N SER A 83 -13.28 -15.65 9.03
CA SER A 83 -14.38 -15.08 8.25
C SER A 83 -13.98 -14.89 6.77
N LYS A 84 -14.96 -14.62 5.90
CA LYS A 84 -14.67 -14.30 4.49
C LYS A 84 -13.91 -12.98 4.38
N GLU A 85 -14.25 -12.03 5.23
CA GLU A 85 -13.64 -10.70 5.31
C GLU A 85 -12.19 -10.79 5.79
N GLN A 86 -11.92 -11.59 6.83
CA GLN A 86 -10.56 -11.89 7.30
C GLN A 86 -9.69 -12.57 6.22
N THR A 87 -10.29 -13.50 5.48
CA THR A 87 -9.61 -14.18 4.35
C THR A 87 -9.30 -13.20 3.23
N ALA A 88 -10.24 -12.31 2.90
CA ALA A 88 -10.04 -11.27 1.90
C ALA A 88 -8.95 -10.27 2.33
N ALA A 89 -8.97 -9.81 3.58
CA ALA A 89 -7.96 -8.93 4.14
C ALA A 89 -6.58 -9.57 4.14
N LEU A 90 -6.46 -10.86 4.49
CA LEU A 90 -5.19 -11.60 4.43
C LEU A 90 -4.65 -11.70 3.00
N ASN A 91 -5.52 -11.90 2.01
CA ASN A 91 -5.11 -11.92 0.61
C ASN A 91 -4.65 -10.54 0.11
N SER A 92 -5.34 -9.47 0.49
CA SER A 92 -4.89 -8.09 0.24
C SER A 92 -3.53 -7.81 0.89
N ALA A 93 -3.38 -8.19 2.17
CA ALA A 93 -2.14 -8.03 2.92
C ALA A 93 -0.95 -8.72 2.23
N LYS A 94 -1.19 -9.92 1.68
CA LYS A 94 -0.20 -10.64 0.88
C LYS A 94 0.19 -9.87 -0.38
N ASN A 95 -0.77 -9.31 -1.12
CA ASN A 95 -0.47 -8.51 -2.31
C ASN A 95 0.37 -7.27 -1.97
N TYR A 96 0.08 -6.59 -0.86
CA TYR A 96 0.86 -5.44 -0.40
C TYR A 96 2.28 -5.84 0.03
N ALA A 97 2.44 -6.95 0.75
CA ALA A 97 3.75 -7.44 1.16
C ALA A 97 4.59 -7.91 -0.04
N ASP A 98 4.02 -8.76 -0.90
CA ASP A 98 4.76 -9.42 -1.98
C ASP A 98 4.99 -8.48 -3.18
N GLY A 99 4.00 -7.64 -3.49
CA GLY A 99 4.02 -6.80 -4.69
C GLY A 99 4.45 -5.35 -4.46
N MET A 100 4.31 -4.84 -3.24
CA MET A 100 4.68 -3.45 -2.90
C MET A 100 5.72 -3.36 -1.78
N HIS A 101 6.19 -4.50 -1.26
CA HIS A 101 7.23 -4.57 -0.23
C HIS A 101 6.93 -3.72 1.00
N MET A 102 5.67 -3.64 1.40
CA MET A 102 5.26 -2.78 2.50
C MET A 102 5.62 -3.37 3.88
N SER A 103 5.78 -2.50 4.87
CA SER A 103 5.91 -2.89 6.29
C SER A 103 4.59 -3.43 6.85
N LYS A 104 4.66 -4.15 7.98
CA LYS A 104 3.47 -4.64 8.69
C LYS A 104 2.49 -3.49 9.02
N ASN A 105 3.03 -2.36 9.50
CA ASN A 105 2.24 -1.20 9.89
C ASN A 105 1.58 -0.52 8.68
N ALA A 106 2.33 -0.33 7.60
CA ALA A 106 1.79 0.29 6.40
C ALA A 106 0.71 -0.58 5.73
N ILE A 107 0.85 -1.91 5.78
CA ILE A 107 -0.18 -2.85 5.32
C ILE A 107 -1.46 -2.67 6.14
N TYR A 108 -1.37 -2.65 7.47
CA TYR A 108 -2.53 -2.43 8.33
C TYR A 108 -3.26 -1.12 8.00
N GLU A 109 -2.51 -0.03 7.81
CA GLU A 109 -3.08 1.26 7.43
C GLU A 109 -3.76 1.23 6.06
N GLN A 110 -3.20 0.53 5.07
CA GLN A 110 -3.87 0.39 3.76
C GLN A 110 -5.16 -0.43 3.84
N LEU A 111 -5.15 -1.51 4.62
CA LEU A 111 -6.32 -2.36 4.79
C LEU A 111 -7.48 -1.59 5.43
N THR A 112 -7.19 -0.72 6.41
CA THR A 112 -8.20 0.05 7.15
C THR A 112 -8.56 1.40 6.49
N SER A 113 -7.71 1.91 5.60
CA SER A 113 -7.86 3.24 5.01
C SER A 113 -9.16 3.39 4.23
N SER A 114 -9.86 4.51 4.42
CA SER A 114 -11.05 4.87 3.64
C SER A 114 -10.79 5.06 2.13
N ALA A 115 -9.52 5.22 1.74
CA ALA A 115 -9.08 5.32 0.36
C ALA A 115 -8.39 4.03 -0.15
N GLY A 116 -8.17 3.05 0.73
CA GLY A 116 -7.64 1.72 0.43
C GLY A 116 -8.78 0.70 0.40
N ASP A 117 -8.59 -0.40 1.13
CA ASP A 117 -9.50 -1.55 1.07
C ASP A 117 -10.72 -1.43 2.01
N GLN A 118 -10.66 -0.53 3.00
CA GLN A 118 -11.75 -0.24 3.93
C GLN A 118 -12.23 -1.45 4.77
N PHE A 119 -11.35 -2.42 5.04
CA PHE A 119 -11.62 -3.49 5.99
C PHE A 119 -11.82 -2.95 7.40
N SER A 120 -12.52 -3.72 8.24
CA SER A 120 -12.60 -3.41 9.67
C SER A 120 -11.22 -3.53 10.33
N GLU A 121 -11.02 -2.83 11.45
CA GLU A 121 -9.78 -2.96 12.24
C GLU A 121 -9.54 -4.41 12.67
N GLU A 122 -10.60 -5.15 13.01
CA GLU A 122 -10.53 -6.56 13.40
C GLU A 122 -10.05 -7.47 12.25
N ASP A 123 -10.58 -7.26 11.04
CA ASP A 123 -10.17 -8.05 9.86
C ASP A 123 -8.73 -7.70 9.42
N ALA A 124 -8.37 -6.42 9.46
CA ALA A 124 -7.02 -5.96 9.14
C ALA A 124 -5.99 -6.47 10.16
N GLN A 125 -6.33 -6.45 11.46
CA GLN A 125 -5.48 -6.99 12.50
C GLN A 125 -5.28 -8.50 12.33
N TYR A 126 -6.37 -9.24 12.07
CA TYR A 126 -6.28 -10.65 11.75
C TYR A 126 -5.34 -10.90 10.57
N ALA A 127 -5.47 -10.13 9.49
CA ALA A 127 -4.64 -10.26 8.30
C ALA A 127 -3.15 -10.09 8.62
N VAL A 128 -2.75 -9.02 9.30
CA VAL A 128 -1.32 -8.75 9.59
C VAL A 128 -0.74 -9.68 10.66
N ASP A 129 -1.57 -10.31 11.51
CA ASP A 129 -1.11 -11.30 12.48
C ASP A 129 -0.96 -12.71 11.90
N HIS A 130 -1.73 -13.03 10.85
CA HIS A 130 -1.66 -14.31 10.16
C HIS A 130 -0.82 -14.26 8.88
N LEU A 131 -0.42 -13.07 8.43
CA LEU A 131 0.48 -12.90 7.31
C LEU A 131 1.89 -13.39 7.67
N LYS A 132 2.37 -14.38 6.93
CA LYS A 132 3.76 -14.84 7.00
C LYS A 132 4.57 -14.11 5.95
N ALA A 133 5.05 -12.92 6.29
CA ALA A 133 5.94 -12.13 5.44
C ALA A 133 7.33 -11.99 6.08
N ASP A 134 8.36 -11.87 5.24
CA ASP A 134 9.69 -11.47 5.67
C ASP A 134 9.81 -9.95 5.53
N TYR A 135 9.49 -9.23 6.60
CA TYR A 135 9.49 -7.78 6.59
C TYR A 135 10.88 -7.16 6.49
N LYS A 136 11.94 -7.89 6.88
CA LYS A 136 13.33 -7.48 6.65
C LYS A 136 13.67 -7.50 5.16
N LYS A 137 13.23 -8.56 4.46
CA LYS A 137 13.33 -8.61 3.00
C LYS A 137 12.53 -7.48 2.35
N ASN A 138 11.30 -7.21 2.80
CA ASN A 138 10.51 -6.10 2.28
C ASN A 138 11.23 -4.75 2.46
N ALA A 139 11.76 -4.48 3.65
CA ALA A 139 12.52 -3.26 3.92
C ALA A 139 13.74 -3.14 2.98
N LEU A 140 14.46 -4.24 2.73
CA LEU A 140 15.59 -4.26 1.80
C LEU A 140 15.17 -3.94 0.35
N GLU A 141 14.05 -4.50 -0.13
CA GLU A 141 13.57 -4.17 -1.48
C GLU A 141 13.11 -2.71 -1.59
N SER A 142 12.41 -2.17 -0.57
CA SER A 142 12.09 -0.74 -0.52
C SER A 142 13.35 0.14 -0.50
N ALA A 143 14.36 -0.26 0.29
CA ALA A 143 15.64 0.44 0.38
C ALA A 143 16.36 0.50 -0.97
N LYS A 144 16.39 -0.62 -1.72
CA LYS A 144 16.94 -0.66 -3.08
C LYS A 144 16.21 0.28 -4.00
N SER A 145 14.87 0.31 -3.98
CA SER A 145 14.11 1.26 -4.79
C SER A 145 14.47 2.71 -4.49
N TYR A 146 14.62 3.09 -3.21
CA TYR A 146 15.07 4.45 -2.86
C TYR A 146 16.51 4.73 -3.32
N GLN A 147 17.41 3.75 -3.22
CA GLN A 147 18.78 3.90 -3.68
C GLN A 147 18.84 4.07 -5.21
N GLU A 148 18.14 3.21 -5.96
CA GLU A 148 18.20 3.16 -7.42
C GLU A 148 17.39 4.30 -8.07
N ASP A 149 16.14 4.50 -7.64
CA ASP A 149 15.24 5.44 -8.30
C ASP A 149 15.41 6.88 -7.78
N MET A 150 15.76 7.03 -6.51
CA MET A 150 15.85 8.34 -5.85
C MET A 150 17.29 8.76 -5.49
N ASN A 151 18.28 7.88 -5.69
CA ASN A 151 19.69 8.16 -5.39
C ASN A 151 19.90 8.64 -3.94
N MET A 152 19.12 8.10 -3.00
CA MET A 152 19.19 8.46 -1.59
C MET A 152 20.41 7.82 -0.91
N SER A 153 20.97 8.51 0.10
CA SER A 153 22.02 7.94 0.95
C SER A 153 21.45 6.90 1.90
N LYS A 154 22.29 5.98 2.41
CA LYS A 154 21.89 4.97 3.41
C LYS A 154 21.20 5.60 4.63
N ASP A 155 21.71 6.71 5.15
CA ASP A 155 21.09 7.43 6.27
C ASP A 155 19.69 7.97 5.92
N ALA A 156 19.53 8.58 4.75
CA ALA A 156 18.23 9.09 4.32
C ALA A 156 17.22 7.97 4.05
N ILE A 157 17.70 6.82 3.55
CA ILE A 157 16.89 5.62 3.36
C ILE A 157 16.44 5.08 4.72
N TYR A 158 17.34 4.97 5.70
CA TYR A 158 16.99 4.55 7.05
C TYR A 158 15.86 5.43 7.63
N ASP A 159 16.04 6.76 7.60
CA ASP A 159 15.05 7.72 8.10
C ASP A 159 13.69 7.59 7.40
N GLN A 160 13.72 7.35 6.08
CA GLN A 160 12.52 7.17 5.28
C GLN A 160 11.77 5.88 5.63
N LEU A 161 12.50 4.77 5.81
CA LEU A 161 11.91 3.47 6.14
C LEU A 161 11.21 3.49 7.50
N ILE A 162 11.77 4.17 8.50
CA ILE A 162 11.17 4.26 9.85
C ILE A 162 10.14 5.40 9.97
N SER A 163 10.05 6.29 8.99
CA SER A 163 9.22 7.49 9.07
C SER A 163 7.75 7.14 9.28
N ASN A 164 7.13 7.78 10.27
CA ASN A 164 5.68 7.69 10.52
C ASN A 164 4.81 8.21 9.37
N SER A 165 5.39 8.95 8.42
CA SER A 165 4.71 9.38 7.18
C SER A 165 5.26 8.67 5.94
N GLY A 166 6.28 7.82 6.10
CA GLY A 166 6.87 6.99 5.06
C GLY A 166 6.42 5.54 5.23
N ASP A 167 7.39 4.62 5.29
CA ASP A 167 7.10 3.19 5.18
C ASP A 167 6.82 2.50 6.50
N LYS A 168 7.10 3.14 7.65
CA LYS A 168 6.76 2.65 9.00
C LYS A 168 7.32 1.26 9.33
N PHE A 169 8.47 0.90 8.76
CA PHE A 169 9.23 -0.25 9.21
C PHE A 169 9.72 -0.05 10.65
N THR A 170 10.00 -1.16 11.33
CA THR A 170 10.71 -1.12 12.62
C THR A 170 12.16 -0.68 12.41
N GLU A 171 12.80 -0.15 13.46
CA GLU A 171 14.21 0.21 13.41
C GLU A 171 15.09 -0.99 13.04
N GLU A 172 14.76 -2.19 13.54
CA GLU A 172 15.50 -3.41 13.23
C GLU A 172 15.39 -3.85 11.77
N GLU A 173 14.23 -3.62 11.14
CA GLU A 173 14.01 -3.92 9.71
C GLU A 173 14.72 -2.88 8.83
N ALA A 174 14.61 -1.60 9.17
CA ALA A 174 15.29 -0.52 8.47
C ALA A 174 16.82 -0.65 8.57
N GLN A 175 17.34 -0.96 9.76
CA GLN A 175 18.77 -1.18 9.96
C GLN A 175 19.25 -2.38 9.14
N TYR A 176 18.52 -3.50 9.17
CA TYR A 176 18.83 -4.65 8.34
C TYR A 176 18.88 -4.26 6.86
N ALA A 177 17.91 -3.48 6.38
CA ALA A 177 17.88 -3.07 4.98
C ALA A 177 19.13 -2.27 4.58
N VAL A 178 19.50 -1.24 5.34
CA VAL A 178 20.66 -0.39 5.00
C VAL A 178 22.00 -1.10 5.16
N ASP A 179 22.12 -2.04 6.10
CA ASP A 179 23.30 -2.88 6.29
C ASP A 179 23.55 -3.83 5.10
N HIS A 180 22.48 -4.16 4.35
CA HIS A 180 22.52 -5.08 3.21
C HIS A 180 22.35 -4.38 1.86
N LEU A 181 22.39 -3.05 1.82
CA LEU A 181 22.47 -2.29 0.57
C LEU A 181 23.90 -2.32 0.02
N ASP A 182 23.99 -2.46 -1.31
CA ASP A 182 25.25 -2.29 -2.03
C ASP A 182 25.78 -0.85 -1.86
N GLU A 183 27.09 -0.67 -2.03
CA GLU A 183 27.77 0.63 -1.93
C GLU A 183 27.56 1.52 -3.16
#